data_AF-W2H0H7-F1
#
_entry.id   AF-W2H0H7-F1
#
_cell.length_a   1.000
_cell.length_b   1.000
_cell.length_c   1.000
_cell.angle_alpha   90.00
_cell.angle_beta   90.00
_cell.angle_gamma   90.00
#
_symmetry.space_group_name_H-M   'P 1'
#
loop_
_entity.id
_entity.type
_entity.pdbx_description
1 polymer ?
#
loop_
_entity_poly.entity_id
_entity_poly.type
_entity_poly.pdbx_seq_one_letter_code
_entity_poly.pdbx_strand_id
1 'polypeptide(L)'
;MPRTLEKKDIPPAIRLRVVLFLAERSVRGKLLRESVCADMEEFGLCRKSVWGIRGKVDVISASTRTPFKRGRSLALVGLHYNVILPMVRYAVLHPGHKTKRLQWALAHVDLPLGGRMYRMHHMYDTVHIDEKWFNLHKGTTKYYLTANEQLPYRSCPNKKYIGKVMFLAAVARPR
;
A
#
# COMPACT_ATOMS: atom_id res chain seq x y z
N MET A 1 24.11 5.37 20.95
CA MET A 1 23.89 4.86 22.32
C MET A 1 22.63 4.00 22.36
N PRO A 2 22.57 2.86 23.08
CA PRO A 2 21.32 2.10 23.23
C PRO A 2 20.39 2.89 24.13
N ARG A 3 19.09 2.93 23.82
CA ARG A 3 18.11 3.34 24.83
C ARG A 3 18.12 2.28 25.94
N THR A 4 18.31 2.72 27.17
CA THR A 4 17.98 1.93 28.36
C THR A 4 16.46 1.75 28.36
N LEU A 5 15.99 0.50 28.34
CA LEU A 5 14.57 0.19 28.50
C LEU A 5 14.16 0.63 29.91
N GLU A 6 13.46 1.75 30.01
CA GLU A 6 12.94 2.19 31.29
C GLU A 6 11.77 1.30 31.70
N LYS A 7 11.49 1.22 33.00
CA LYS A 7 10.34 0.49 33.57
C LYS A 7 8.98 0.89 32.99
N LYS A 8 8.90 1.96 32.20
CA LYS A 8 7.69 2.50 31.56
C LYS A 8 7.53 2.07 30.10
N ASP A 9 8.53 1.42 29.50
CA ASP A 9 8.46 0.98 28.11
C ASP A 9 7.67 -0.32 27.98
N ILE A 10 6.59 -0.29 27.19
CA ILE A 10 5.80 -1.48 26.89
C ILE A 10 6.66 -2.42 26.01
N PRO A 11 6.94 -3.66 26.45
CA PRO A 11 7.71 -4.62 25.68
C PRO A 11 7.15 -4.81 24.26
N PRO A 12 8.01 -4.94 23.24
CA PRO A 12 7.57 -5.06 21.85
C PRO A 12 6.64 -6.26 21.62
N ALA A 13 6.81 -7.34 22.38
CA ALA A 13 5.93 -8.51 22.34
C ALA A 13 4.48 -8.18 22.75
N ILE A 14 4.29 -7.37 23.79
CA ILE A 14 2.95 -6.96 24.26
C ILE A 14 2.27 -6.07 23.21
N ARG A 15 3.03 -5.17 22.58
CA ARG A 15 2.51 -4.30 21.51
C ARG A 15 1.99 -5.10 20.31
N LEU A 16 2.65 -6.19 19.95
CA LEU A 16 2.19 -7.07 18.87
C LEU A 16 0.92 -7.83 19.24
N ARG A 17 0.83 -8.33 20.48
CA ARG A 17 -0.37 -9.05 20.96
C ARG A 17 -1.62 -8.17 20.98
N VAL A 18 -1.49 -6.92 21.47
CA VAL A 18 -2.59 -5.92 21.43
C VAL A 18 -3.08 -5.66 20.00
N VAL A 19 -2.15 -5.59 19.03
CA VAL A 19 -2.52 -5.30 17.63
C VAL A 19 -3.23 -6.47 16.97
N LEU A 20 -2.77 -7.70 17.22
CA LEU A 20 -3.41 -8.91 16.72
C LEU A 20 -4.81 -9.08 17.31
N PHE A 21 -4.95 -8.85 18.61
CA PHE A 21 -6.24 -8.93 19.31
C PHE A 21 -7.27 -7.92 18.78
N LEU A 22 -6.86 -6.67 18.55
CA LEU A 22 -7.69 -5.64 17.91
C LEU A 22 -8.05 -5.99 16.47
N ALA A 23 -7.12 -6.59 15.72
CA ALA A 23 -7.34 -6.98 14.33
C ALA A 23 -8.36 -8.12 14.21
N GLU A 24 -8.30 -9.12 15.10
CA GLU A 24 -9.26 -10.23 15.18
C GLU A 24 -10.69 -9.75 15.48
N ARG A 25 -10.82 -8.71 16.32
CA ARG A 25 -12.12 -8.11 16.66
C ARG A 25 -12.57 -6.99 15.71
N SER A 26 -11.83 -6.74 14.64
CA SER A 26 -12.21 -5.75 13.64
C SER A 26 -13.02 -6.37 12.51
N VAL A 27 -14.28 -5.94 12.36
CA VAL A 27 -15.16 -6.37 11.26
C VAL A 27 -15.30 -5.20 10.28
N ARG A 28 -14.92 -5.43 9.00
CA ARG A 28 -14.94 -4.41 7.93
C ARG A 28 -14.17 -3.12 8.28
N GLY A 29 -13.04 -3.24 9.00
CA GLY A 29 -12.20 -2.11 9.40
C GLY A 29 -12.78 -1.25 10.54
N LYS A 30 -13.90 -1.68 11.13
CA LYS A 30 -14.46 -1.08 12.34
C LYS A 30 -14.20 -2.02 13.51
N LEU A 31 -13.78 -1.45 14.64
CA LEU A 31 -13.66 -2.20 15.88
C LEU A 31 -15.06 -2.41 16.46
N LEU A 32 -15.35 -3.63 16.89
CA LEU A 32 -16.56 -3.92 17.65
C LEU A 32 -16.58 -3.08 18.94
N ARG A 33 -17.78 -2.71 19.39
CA ARG A 33 -17.97 -1.98 20.64
C ARG A 33 -17.30 -2.78 21.77
N GLU A 34 -16.58 -2.09 22.66
CA GLU A 34 -15.88 -2.67 23.82
C GLU A 34 -14.61 -3.49 23.54
N SER A 35 -14.20 -3.70 22.29
CA SER A 35 -12.91 -4.34 21.95
C SER A 35 -11.72 -3.73 22.69
N VAL A 36 -11.66 -2.39 22.76
CA VAL A 36 -10.60 -1.67 23.48
C VAL A 36 -10.69 -1.89 25.01
N CYS A 37 -11.88 -2.07 25.56
CA CYS A 37 -12.03 -2.38 26.99
C CYS A 37 -11.55 -3.81 27.29
N ALA A 38 -11.86 -4.77 26.41
CA ALA A 38 -11.38 -6.15 26.53
C ALA A 38 -9.84 -6.25 26.41
N ASP A 39 -9.22 -5.46 25.52
CA ASP A 39 -7.76 -5.35 25.44
C ASP A 39 -7.12 -4.81 26.72
N MET A 40 -7.76 -3.81 27.33
CA MET A 40 -7.25 -3.22 28.57
C MET A 40 -7.26 -4.22 29.71
N GLU A 41 -8.31 -5.05 29.78
CA GLU A 41 -8.46 -6.11 30.76
C GLU A 41 -7.45 -7.24 30.55
N GLU A 42 -7.24 -7.66 29.29
CA GLU A 42 -6.31 -8.77 28.97
C GLU A 42 -4.82 -8.38 29.14
N PHE A 43 -4.44 -7.17 28.74
CA PHE A 43 -3.03 -6.74 28.76
C PHE A 43 -2.67 -5.83 29.93
N GLY A 44 -3.63 -5.46 30.79
CA GLY A 44 -3.41 -4.57 31.94
C GLY A 44 -2.93 -3.17 31.54
N LEU A 45 -3.30 -2.70 30.34
CA LEU A 45 -2.85 -1.43 29.78
C LEU A 45 -3.91 -0.33 29.93
N CYS A 46 -3.45 0.91 30.07
CA CYS A 46 -4.37 2.05 30.06
C CYS A 46 -4.91 2.32 28.65
N ARG A 47 -6.13 2.86 28.56
CA ARG A 47 -6.80 3.17 27.29
C ARG A 47 -5.93 4.00 26.35
N LYS A 48 -5.21 5.00 26.88
CA LYS A 48 -4.31 5.87 26.11
C LYS A 48 -3.17 5.08 25.46
N SER A 49 -2.63 4.06 26.13
CA SER A 49 -1.57 3.21 25.59
C SER A 49 -2.09 2.33 24.45
N VAL A 50 -3.29 1.74 24.59
CA VAL A 50 -3.92 0.93 23.53
C VAL A 50 -4.16 1.77 22.27
N TRP A 51 -4.72 2.97 22.41
CA TRP A 51 -4.90 3.91 21.29
C TRP A 51 -3.57 4.36 20.68
N GLY A 52 -2.56 4.63 21.51
CA GLY A 52 -1.22 5.02 21.06
C GLY A 52 -0.49 3.91 20.29
N ILE A 53 -0.74 2.64 20.64
CA ILE A 53 -0.22 1.47 19.92
C ILE A 53 -0.92 1.35 18.56
N ARG A 54 -2.26 1.43 18.53
CA ARG A 54 -3.05 1.37 17.29
C ARG A 54 -2.70 2.49 16.31
N GLY A 55 -2.64 3.74 16.78
CA GLY A 55 -2.34 4.89 15.91
C GLY A 55 -0.94 4.83 15.27
N LYS A 56 0.02 4.12 15.89
CA LYS A 56 1.35 3.86 15.30
C LYS A 56 1.32 2.72 14.28
N VAL A 57 0.38 1.79 14.38
CA VAL A 57 0.17 0.72 13.38
C VAL A 57 -0.56 1.25 12.16
N ASP A 58 -1.46 2.21 12.30
CA ASP A 58 -2.08 2.91 11.17
C ASP A 58 -1.02 3.63 10.30
N VAL A 59 0.13 4.03 10.87
CA VAL A 59 1.28 4.56 10.11
C VAL A 59 2.03 3.48 9.31
N ILE A 60 1.95 2.22 9.75
CA ILE A 60 2.54 1.06 9.07
C ILE A 60 1.57 0.49 8.01
N SER A 61 0.26 0.65 8.20
CA SER A 61 -0.80 0.15 7.30
C SER A 61 -1.42 1.21 6.38
N ALA A 62 -1.11 2.52 6.57
CA ALA A 62 -1.60 3.58 5.70
C ALA A 62 -0.95 3.51 4.31
N SER A 63 -1.72 3.03 3.34
CA SER A 63 -1.49 3.34 1.92
C SER A 63 -1.55 4.86 1.72
N THR A 64 -0.44 5.46 1.26
CA THR A 64 -0.32 6.87 0.86
C THR A 64 -1.38 7.28 -0.16
N ARG A 65 -2.53 7.83 0.28
CA ARG A 65 -3.41 8.66 -0.55
C ARG A 65 -4.11 9.72 0.29
N THR A 66 -3.60 10.95 0.25
CA THR A 66 -4.39 12.15 0.55
C THR A 66 -4.98 12.67 -0.78
N PRO A 67 -6.31 12.89 -0.89
CA PRO A 67 -6.86 13.58 -2.04
C PRO A 67 -6.64 15.09 -1.89
N PHE A 68 -6.05 15.69 -2.92
CA PHE A 68 -5.90 17.14 -3.05
C PHE A 68 -7.28 17.80 -3.24
N LYS A 69 -7.74 18.60 -2.26
CA LYS A 69 -8.95 19.42 -2.44
C LYS A 69 -8.59 20.67 -3.25
N ARG A 70 -9.07 20.75 -4.49
CA ARG A 70 -9.13 22.02 -5.25
C ARG A 70 -10.57 22.49 -5.31
N GLY A 71 -10.88 23.54 -4.55
CA GLY A 71 -12.06 24.35 -4.79
C GLY A 71 -11.87 25.19 -6.05
N ARG A 72 -12.85 25.11 -6.95
CA ARG A 72 -13.30 26.23 -7.79
C ARG A 72 -14.62 25.82 -8.42
N SER A 73 -15.67 26.57 -8.07
CA SER A 73 -16.94 26.58 -8.79
C SER A 73 -16.66 27.15 -10.17
N LEU A 74 -16.70 26.32 -11.21
CA LEU A 74 -16.65 26.74 -12.60
C LEU A 74 -17.76 25.98 -13.32
N ALA A 75 -18.63 26.80 -13.92
CA ALA A 75 -19.75 26.56 -14.82
C ALA A 75 -19.97 25.12 -15.35
N LEU A 76 -21.25 24.75 -15.42
CA LEU A 76 -21.85 23.60 -16.12
C LEU A 76 -20.96 22.98 -17.23
N VAL A 77 -20.05 22.11 -16.82
CA VAL A 77 -19.37 21.14 -17.69
C VAL A 77 -19.71 19.77 -17.12
N GLY A 78 -20.62 19.07 -17.78
CA GLY A 78 -21.00 17.71 -17.37
C GLY A 78 -19.77 16.80 -17.47
N LEU A 79 -19.33 16.25 -16.35
CA LEU A 79 -18.30 15.20 -16.33
C LEU A 79 -18.91 13.90 -16.86
N HIS A 80 -18.65 13.58 -18.13
CA HIS A 80 -19.07 12.30 -18.70
C HIS A 80 -17.98 11.22 -18.47
N TYR A 81 -18.41 10.06 -17.97
CA TYR A 81 -17.54 8.90 -17.71
C TYR A 81 -17.79 7.80 -18.75
N ASN A 82 -16.71 7.31 -19.37
CA ASN A 82 -16.73 6.07 -20.15
C ASN A 82 -15.89 5.02 -19.42
N VAL A 83 -16.57 4.07 -18.74
CA VAL A 83 -15.93 3.09 -17.85
C VAL A 83 -15.95 1.70 -18.48
N ILE A 84 -14.77 1.06 -18.58
CA ILE A 84 -14.67 -0.37 -18.81
C ILE A 84 -14.27 -1.04 -17.50
N LEU A 85 -15.14 -1.91 -16.98
CA LEU A 85 -14.89 -2.66 -15.76
C LEU A 85 -13.83 -3.76 -16.01
N PRO A 86 -12.68 -3.73 -15.31
CA PRO A 86 -11.71 -4.81 -15.41
C PRO A 86 -12.13 -5.99 -14.53
N MET A 87 -12.16 -7.19 -15.10
CA MET A 87 -12.23 -8.44 -14.34
C MET A 87 -10.82 -8.75 -13.81
N VAL A 88 -10.53 -8.40 -12.55
CA VAL A 88 -9.24 -8.69 -11.90
C VAL A 88 -9.43 -9.86 -10.93
N ARG A 89 -8.81 -11.00 -11.21
CA ARG A 89 -8.60 -12.05 -10.22
C ARG A 89 -7.35 -11.68 -9.41
N TYR A 90 -7.50 -11.49 -8.10
CA TYR A 90 -6.34 -11.27 -7.23
C TYR A 90 -5.64 -12.61 -6.99
N ALA A 91 -4.38 -12.73 -7.40
CA ALA A 91 -3.58 -13.91 -7.11
C ALA A 91 -3.16 -13.91 -5.63
N VAL A 92 -3.49 -14.97 -4.89
CA VAL A 92 -3.09 -15.16 -3.50
C VAL A 92 -1.67 -15.72 -3.47
N LEU A 93 -0.78 -15.13 -2.65
CA LEU A 93 0.62 -15.53 -2.58
C LEU A 93 0.80 -16.83 -1.76
N HIS A 94 1.30 -17.89 -2.40
CA HIS A 94 1.62 -19.15 -1.74
C HIS A 94 2.68 -18.97 -0.63
N PRO A 95 2.58 -19.68 0.52
CA PRO A 95 3.56 -19.58 1.61
C PRO A 95 5.01 -19.76 1.16
N GLY A 96 5.29 -20.70 0.25
CA GLY A 96 6.65 -20.90 -0.29
C GLY A 96 7.24 -19.69 -1.03
N HIS A 97 6.40 -18.86 -1.66
CA HIS A 97 6.86 -17.61 -2.27
C HIS A 97 7.20 -16.55 -1.21
N LYS A 98 6.56 -16.59 -0.04
CA LYS A 98 6.88 -15.69 1.08
C LYS A 98 8.27 -16.00 1.62
N THR A 99 8.59 -17.29 1.79
CA THR A 99 9.90 -17.74 2.28
C THR A 99 11.02 -17.33 1.32
N LYS A 100 10.84 -17.55 0.01
CA LYS A 100 11.81 -17.14 -1.01
C LYS A 100 12.05 -15.62 -1.04
N ARG A 101 10.99 -14.82 -0.91
CA ARG A 101 11.10 -13.36 -0.84
C ARG A 101 11.84 -12.90 0.42
N LEU A 102 11.59 -13.55 1.55
CA LEU A 102 12.27 -13.24 2.82
C LEU A 102 13.76 -13.58 2.74
N GLN A 103 14.11 -14.75 2.21
CA GLN A 103 15.50 -15.16 1.99
C GLN A 103 16.23 -14.16 1.08
N TRP A 104 15.60 -13.75 -0.02
CA TRP A 104 16.17 -12.75 -0.92
C TRP A 104 16.39 -11.40 -0.23
N ALA A 105 15.42 -10.94 0.58
CA ALA A 105 15.54 -9.68 1.30
C ALA A 105 16.68 -9.70 2.33
N LEU A 106 16.82 -10.79 3.09
CA LEU A 106 17.90 -10.96 4.07
C LEU A 106 19.29 -10.99 3.41
N ALA A 107 19.40 -11.54 2.20
CA ALA A 107 20.67 -11.57 1.45
C ALA A 107 21.15 -10.18 1.00
N HIS A 108 20.25 -9.19 0.92
CA HIS A 108 20.58 -7.82 0.49
C HIS A 108 20.66 -6.82 1.65
N VAL A 109 20.74 -7.32 2.89
CA VAL A 109 20.90 -6.53 4.10
C VAL A 109 22.24 -6.87 4.73
N ASP A 110 23.17 -5.91 4.70
CA ASP A 110 24.46 -6.02 5.35
C ASP A 110 24.33 -5.68 6.84
N LEU A 111 24.81 -6.60 7.69
CA LEU A 111 25.02 -6.35 9.12
C LEU A 111 26.54 -6.25 9.38
N PRO A 112 27.11 -5.03 9.49
CA PRO A 112 28.50 -4.90 9.92
C PRO A 112 28.64 -5.40 11.37
N LEU A 113 29.66 -6.23 11.63
CA LEU A 113 29.96 -6.76 12.96
C LEU A 113 30.05 -5.64 13.99
N GLY A 114 29.17 -5.69 15.01
CA GLY A 114 29.10 -4.70 16.10
C GLY A 114 28.21 -3.47 15.85
N GLY A 115 27.60 -3.34 14.66
CA GLY A 115 26.71 -2.23 14.32
C GLY A 115 25.24 -2.50 14.65
N ARG A 116 24.53 -1.51 15.19
CA ARG A 116 23.05 -1.56 15.40
C ARG A 116 22.24 -1.13 14.19
N MET A 117 22.89 -0.84 13.07
CA MET A 117 22.24 -0.38 11.85
C MET A 117 22.36 -1.44 10.77
N TYR A 118 21.20 -1.83 10.24
CA TYR A 118 21.08 -2.54 8.99
C TYR A 118 21.50 -1.60 7.86
N ARG A 119 22.48 -2.00 7.04
CA ARG A 119 22.80 -1.30 5.81
C ARG A 119 22.19 -2.09 4.65
N MET A 120 21.40 -1.46 3.81
CA MET A 120 20.92 -2.12 2.60
C MET A 120 22.03 -2.15 1.56
N HIS A 121 22.16 -3.27 0.86
CA HIS A 121 23.10 -3.42 -0.24
C HIS A 121 22.85 -2.35 -1.31
N HIS A 122 23.91 -1.71 -1.81
CA HIS A 122 23.76 -0.56 -2.69
C HIS A 122 23.45 -0.91 -4.15
N MET A 123 23.57 -2.19 -4.53
CA MET A 123 23.20 -2.74 -5.85
C MET A 123 23.81 -1.97 -7.04
N TYR A 124 25.04 -1.46 -6.90
CA TYR A 124 25.71 -0.72 -7.97
C TYR A 124 26.04 -1.60 -9.20
N ASP A 125 26.19 -2.91 -9.00
CA ASP A 125 26.52 -3.88 -10.05
C ASP A 125 25.29 -4.60 -10.60
N THR A 126 24.08 -4.13 -10.28
CA THR A 126 22.83 -4.77 -10.68
C THR A 126 22.08 -3.92 -11.71
N VAL A 127 21.68 -4.56 -12.82
CA VAL A 127 20.78 -3.97 -13.82
C VAL A 127 19.41 -4.63 -13.68
N HIS A 128 18.38 -3.82 -13.45
CA HIS A 128 17.00 -4.29 -13.35
C HIS A 128 16.35 -4.30 -14.74
N ILE A 129 15.92 -5.47 -15.19
CA ILE A 129 15.22 -5.63 -16.46
C ILE A 129 13.75 -5.98 -16.16
N ASP A 130 12.82 -5.26 -16.79
CA ASP A 130 11.39 -5.51 -16.65
C ASP A 130 10.68 -5.42 -18.01
N GLU A 131 9.71 -6.30 -18.21
CA GLU A 131 8.78 -6.27 -19.34
C GLU A 131 7.44 -5.73 -18.89
N LYS A 132 6.96 -4.68 -19.57
CA LYS A 132 5.69 -4.05 -19.23
C LYS A 132 4.82 -3.82 -20.45
N TRP A 133 3.57 -4.27 -20.36
CA TRP A 133 2.54 -4.01 -21.35
C TRP A 133 1.84 -2.68 -21.10
N PHE A 134 1.88 -1.78 -22.08
CA PHE A 134 1.15 -0.52 -22.07
C PHE A 134 -0.05 -0.61 -23.02
N ASN A 135 -1.22 -0.16 -22.56
CA ASN A 135 -2.39 -0.07 -23.43
C ASN A 135 -2.30 1.22 -24.25
N LEU A 136 -2.61 1.14 -25.55
CA LEU A 136 -2.56 2.30 -26.46
C LEU A 136 -3.48 3.44 -26.01
N HIS A 137 -4.64 3.08 -25.45
CA HIS A 137 -5.59 4.03 -24.88
C HIS A 137 -5.94 3.67 -23.45
N LYS A 138 -6.30 4.68 -22.65
CA LYS A 138 -6.74 4.47 -21.26
C LYS A 138 -8.08 3.72 -21.26
N GLY A 139 -8.22 2.79 -20.31
CA GLY A 139 -9.47 2.04 -20.13
C GLY A 139 -10.65 2.96 -19.80
N THR A 140 -10.38 4.01 -19.03
CA THR A 140 -11.32 5.07 -18.68
C THR A 140 -10.70 6.42 -19.00
N THR A 141 -11.42 7.25 -19.76
CA THR A 141 -11.06 8.63 -20.06
C THR A 141 -12.18 9.54 -19.58
N LYS A 142 -11.81 10.67 -18.99
CA LYS A 142 -12.74 11.72 -18.58
C LYS A 142 -12.70 12.79 -19.66
N TYR A 143 -13.87 13.16 -20.17
CA TYR A 143 -14.01 14.25 -21.13
C TYR A 143 -14.79 15.39 -20.47
N TYR A 144 -14.34 16.60 -20.72
CA TYR A 144 -15.08 17.82 -20.42
C TYR A 144 -15.80 18.20 -21.71
N LEU A 145 -17.11 18.01 -21.76
CA LEU A 145 -17.93 18.28 -22.93
C LEU A 145 -18.82 19.50 -22.68
N THR A 146 -18.98 20.32 -23.72
CA THR A 146 -20.00 21.37 -23.73
C THR A 146 -21.37 20.78 -24.04
N ALA A 147 -22.46 21.49 -23.71
CA ALA A 147 -23.83 20.96 -23.84
C ALA A 147 -24.22 20.52 -25.26
N ASN A 148 -23.53 21.05 -26.28
CA ASN A 148 -23.80 20.78 -27.69
C ASN A 148 -22.84 19.75 -28.31
N GLU A 149 -21.93 19.18 -27.52
CA GLU A 149 -20.86 18.33 -28.01
C GLU A 149 -21.15 16.86 -27.74
N GLN A 150 -20.99 16.02 -28.78
CA GLN A 150 -21.25 14.60 -28.68
C GLN A 150 -20.06 13.86 -28.05
N LEU A 151 -20.34 12.74 -27.38
CA LEU A 151 -19.28 11.93 -26.80
C LEU A 151 -18.36 11.38 -27.90
N PRO A 152 -17.03 11.40 -27.70
CA PRO A 152 -16.10 10.86 -28.67
C PRO A 152 -16.33 9.36 -28.86
N TYR A 153 -16.42 8.95 -30.12
CA TYR A 153 -16.61 7.56 -30.50
C TYR A 153 -15.43 6.69 -30.03
N ARG A 154 -15.74 5.51 -29.50
CA ARG A 154 -14.75 4.52 -29.07
C ARG A 154 -14.94 3.22 -29.85
N SER A 155 -13.91 2.85 -30.61
CA SER A 155 -13.92 1.61 -31.42
C SER A 155 -13.83 0.33 -30.58
N CYS A 156 -13.16 0.36 -29.42
CA CYS A 156 -12.96 -0.83 -28.58
C CYS A 156 -13.89 -0.83 -27.35
N PRO A 157 -14.90 -1.72 -27.27
CA PRO A 157 -15.84 -1.77 -26.15
C PRO A 157 -15.26 -2.44 -24.88
N ASN A 158 -14.26 -3.32 -25.02
CA ASN A 158 -13.65 -4.06 -23.91
C ASN A 158 -12.14 -3.79 -23.80
N LYS A 159 -11.63 -3.68 -22.58
CA LYS A 159 -10.22 -3.42 -22.24
C LYS A 159 -9.31 -4.53 -22.77
N LYS A 160 -9.82 -5.76 -22.89
CA LYS A 160 -9.07 -6.89 -23.43
C LYS A 160 -8.67 -6.70 -24.90
N TYR A 161 -9.47 -5.98 -25.68
CA TYR A 161 -9.24 -5.74 -27.12
C TYR A 161 -8.51 -4.43 -27.41
N ILE A 162 -8.15 -3.65 -26.38
CA ILE A 162 -7.31 -2.47 -26.59
C ILE A 162 -5.92 -2.95 -27.01
N GLY A 163 -5.41 -2.41 -28.12
CA GLY A 163 -4.05 -2.69 -28.58
C GLY A 163 -3.02 -2.41 -27.48
N LYS A 164 -2.05 -3.32 -27.33
CA LYS A 164 -1.00 -3.21 -26.32
C LYS A 164 0.36 -3.20 -26.98
N VAL A 165 1.25 -2.39 -26.43
CA VAL A 165 2.66 -2.34 -26.80
C VAL A 165 3.45 -2.86 -25.62
N MET A 166 4.35 -3.82 -25.87
CA MET A 166 5.30 -4.30 -24.87
C MET A 166 6.53 -3.41 -24.89
N PHE A 167 6.97 -2.98 -23.72
CA PHE A 167 8.24 -2.30 -23.55
C PHE A 167 9.12 -3.15 -22.64
N LEU A 168 10.33 -3.42 -23.12
CA LEU A 168 11.42 -3.97 -22.33
C LEU A 168 12.30 -2.79 -21.90
N ALA A 169 12.53 -2.64 -20.60
CA ALA A 169 13.39 -1.59 -20.07
C ALA A 169 14.43 -2.19 -19.13
N ALA A 170 15.67 -1.74 -19.27
CA ALA A 170 16.76 -2.03 -18.36
C ALA A 170 17.15 -0.73 -17.63
N VAL A 171 17.13 -0.76 -16.30
CA VAL A 171 17.50 0.38 -15.45
C VAL A 171 18.63 -0.03 -14.53
N ALA A 172 19.74 0.70 -14.62
CA ALA A 172 20.84 0.63 -13.68
C ALA A 172 20.86 1.89 -12.80
N ARG A 173 21.54 1.81 -11.66
CA ARG A 173 21.71 2.97 -10.79
C ARG A 173 22.70 3.96 -11.45
N PRO A 174 22.41 5.28 -11.46
CA PRO A 174 23.35 6.28 -11.93
C PRO A 174 24.65 6.24 -11.12
N ARG A 175 25.79 6.47 -11.79
CA ARG A 175 27.11 6.59 -11.17
C ARG A 175 27.37 8.01 -10.68
#